data_AF-A0AB94IYL2-F1
#
_entry.id   AF-A0AB94IYL2-F1
#
_cell.length_a   1.000
_cell.length_b   1.000
_cell.length_c   1.000
_cell.angle_alpha   90.00
_cell.angle_beta   90.00
_cell.angle_gamma   90.00
#
_symmetry.space_group_name_H-M   'P 1'
#
loop_
_entity.id
_entity.type
_entity.pdbx_description
1 polymer ?
#
loop_
_entity_poly.entity_id
_entity_poly.type
_entity_poly.pdbx_seq_one_letter_code
_entity_poly.pdbx_strand_id
1 'polypeptide(L)'
;MNRKGLFLLVLALCLTAASAFAAELPKVETPIVATTCGQSPGAMMVKMSAMQAKVTPVEASKTLTAEEIAGMDCKTLVVTTGTSMKGMGAAGTDVDKEIARCTALIKAAKEKGILVIGAHIEGMARRTDASDEATIKAIIPLADVILVIQDSDSDGFFTNYAKELGKELIVVKDALGIGAKLAELK
;
A
#
# COMPACT_ATOMS: atom_id res chain seq x y z
N MET A 1 -36.06 46.12 -6.23
CA MET A 1 -35.56 44.83 -5.69
C MET A 1 -34.88 45.08 -4.36
N ASN A 2 -35.48 44.65 -3.25
CA ASN A 2 -34.99 44.96 -1.90
C ASN A 2 -33.71 44.16 -1.59
N ARG A 3 -32.65 44.86 -1.16
CA ARG A 3 -31.32 44.32 -0.81
C ARG A 3 -31.33 43.15 0.18
N LYS A 4 -32.42 42.97 0.94
CA LYS A 4 -32.62 41.85 1.88
C LYS A 4 -32.98 40.52 1.19
N GLY A 5 -33.63 40.55 0.03
CA GLY A 5 -33.97 39.33 -0.73
C GLY A 5 -32.78 38.72 -1.46
N LEU A 6 -31.78 39.54 -1.82
CA LEU A 6 -30.56 39.08 -2.47
C LEU A 6 -29.61 38.37 -1.49
N PHE A 7 -29.56 38.80 -0.23
CA PHE A 7 -28.73 38.16 0.80
C PHE A 7 -29.22 36.77 1.22
N LEU A 8 -30.54 36.54 1.22
CA LEU A 8 -31.11 35.23 1.54
C LEU A 8 -30.99 34.22 0.39
N LEU A 9 -30.88 34.68 -0.86
CA LEU A 9 -30.65 33.81 -2.02
C LEU A 9 -29.18 33.35 -2.10
N VAL A 10 -28.23 34.16 -1.62
CA VAL A 10 -26.80 33.82 -1.61
C VAL A 10 -26.45 32.83 -0.50
N LEU A 11 -27.17 32.85 0.63
CA LEU A 11 -26.96 31.87 1.72
C LEU A 11 -27.52 30.47 1.38
N ALA A 12 -28.52 30.39 0.51
CA ALA A 12 -29.11 29.12 0.07
C ALA A 12 -28.30 28.41 -1.03
N LEU A 13 -27.35 29.09 -1.68
CA LEU A 13 -26.54 28.52 -2.76
C LEU A 13 -25.20 27.91 -2.29
N CYS A 14 -24.83 28.10 -1.03
CA CYS A 14 -23.58 27.55 -0.46
C CYS A 14 -23.76 26.19 0.25
N LEU A 15 -24.96 25.59 0.21
CA LEU A 15 -25.21 24.23 0.70
C LEU A 15 -25.19 23.16 -0.41
N THR A 16 -24.49 23.41 -1.52
CA THR A 16 -24.18 22.33 -2.47
C THR A 16 -23.16 21.41 -1.83
N ALA A 17 -23.70 20.37 -1.19
CA ALA A 17 -23.08 19.14 -0.75
C ALA A 17 -21.61 18.98 -1.18
N ALA A 18 -20.70 19.10 -0.21
CA ALA A 18 -19.47 18.35 -0.26
C ALA A 18 -19.85 16.87 -0.19
N SER A 19 -20.21 16.29 -1.34
CA SER A 19 -20.26 14.86 -1.49
C SER A 19 -18.81 14.40 -1.36
N ALA A 20 -18.43 13.98 -0.15
CA ALA A 20 -17.26 13.14 0.03
C ALA A 20 -17.58 11.86 -0.76
N PHE A 21 -17.17 11.83 -2.03
CA PHE A 21 -17.06 10.59 -2.76
C PHE A 21 -16.10 9.73 -1.96
N ALA A 22 -16.64 8.75 -1.21
CA ALA A 22 -15.81 7.65 -0.76
C ALA A 22 -15.24 7.02 -2.02
N ALA A 23 -13.92 7.11 -2.20
CA ALA A 23 -13.31 6.55 -3.39
C ALA A 23 -13.51 5.04 -3.34
N GLU A 24 -14.00 4.48 -4.44
CA GLU A 24 -14.18 3.04 -4.54
C GLU A 24 -12.81 2.37 -4.50
N LEU A 25 -12.65 1.34 -3.65
CA LEU A 25 -11.38 0.63 -3.53
C LEU A 25 -10.99 0.02 -4.89
N PRO A 26 -9.70 0.02 -5.26
CA PRO A 26 -9.28 -0.49 -6.55
C PRO A 26 -9.54 -1.99 -6.64
N LYS A 27 -9.95 -2.43 -7.84
CA LYS A 27 -10.09 -3.85 -8.16
C LYS A 27 -8.71 -4.51 -8.22
N VAL A 28 -8.54 -5.60 -7.49
CA VAL A 28 -7.32 -6.42 -7.49
C VAL A 28 -7.40 -7.45 -8.59
N GLU A 29 -6.34 -7.57 -9.38
CA GLU A 29 -6.27 -8.57 -10.45
C GLU A 29 -5.05 -9.46 -10.30
N THR A 30 -5.18 -10.73 -10.70
CA THR A 30 -4.09 -11.69 -10.73
C THR A 30 -3.51 -11.77 -12.15
N PRO A 31 -2.18 -11.92 -12.35
CA PRO A 31 -1.19 -12.33 -11.35
C PRO A 31 -0.77 -11.24 -10.37
N ILE A 32 -0.62 -11.64 -9.09
CA ILE A 32 -0.09 -10.78 -8.01
C ILE A 32 1.39 -11.08 -7.81
N VAL A 33 2.21 -10.04 -7.66
CA VAL A 33 3.61 -10.21 -7.20
C VAL A 33 3.82 -9.37 -5.94
N ALA A 34 4.36 -9.99 -4.90
CA ALA A 34 4.71 -9.31 -3.66
C ALA A 34 6.23 -9.15 -3.52
N THR A 35 6.67 -8.01 -3.02
CA THR A 35 8.07 -7.77 -2.62
C THR A 35 8.13 -6.94 -1.35
N THR A 36 9.25 -7.02 -0.63
CA THR A 36 9.48 -6.23 0.58
C THR A 36 10.55 -5.18 0.32
N CYS A 37 10.33 -3.94 0.75
CA CYS A 37 11.38 -2.94 0.93
C CYS A 37 12.00 -3.10 2.32
N GLY A 38 13.20 -3.68 2.42
CA GLY A 38 13.89 -3.89 3.72
C GLY A 38 14.16 -5.35 4.14
N GLN A 39 13.88 -6.32 3.25
CA GLN A 39 14.20 -7.75 3.45
C GLN A 39 13.53 -8.45 4.66
N SER A 40 12.39 -7.94 5.14
CA SER A 40 11.53 -8.63 6.11
C SER A 40 10.61 -9.68 5.44
N PRO A 41 9.98 -10.61 6.20
CA PRO A 41 9.14 -11.69 5.65
C PRO A 41 7.82 -11.25 5.00
N GLY A 42 7.47 -9.96 5.01
CA GLY A 42 6.17 -9.43 4.57
C GLY A 42 5.68 -9.96 3.21
N ALA A 43 6.51 -9.91 2.16
CA ALA A 43 6.15 -10.43 0.84
C ALA A 43 5.72 -11.91 0.86
N MET A 44 6.39 -12.74 1.67
CA MET A 44 6.02 -14.16 1.80
C MET A 44 4.70 -14.32 2.55
N MET A 45 4.45 -13.51 3.59
CA MET A 45 3.17 -13.52 4.31
C MET A 45 2.01 -13.16 3.37
N VAL A 46 2.16 -12.15 2.51
CA VAL A 46 1.17 -11.81 1.48
C VAL A 46 0.91 -13.01 0.57
N LYS A 47 1.97 -13.63 0.02
CA LYS A 47 1.83 -14.80 -0.85
C LYS A 47 1.09 -15.95 -0.17
N MET A 48 1.51 -16.33 1.04
CA MET A 48 0.88 -17.45 1.77
C MET A 48 -0.59 -17.18 2.07
N SER A 49 -0.92 -15.94 2.49
CA SER A 49 -2.30 -15.53 2.76
C SER A 49 -3.17 -15.56 1.49
N ALA A 50 -2.67 -14.99 0.39
CA ALA A 50 -3.34 -15.03 -0.92
C ALA A 50 -3.57 -16.47 -1.42
N MET A 51 -2.56 -17.34 -1.29
CA MET A 51 -2.69 -18.76 -1.66
C MET A 51 -3.77 -19.47 -0.83
N GLN A 52 -3.82 -19.23 0.48
CA GLN A 52 -4.85 -19.79 1.36
C GLN A 52 -6.26 -19.35 0.96
N ALA A 53 -6.40 -18.09 0.52
CA ALA A 53 -7.65 -17.53 0.01
C ALA A 53 -7.94 -17.89 -1.47
N LYS A 54 -7.10 -18.74 -2.11
CA LYS A 54 -7.20 -19.13 -3.53
C LYS A 54 -7.11 -17.94 -4.50
N VAL A 55 -6.45 -16.86 -4.09
CA VAL A 55 -6.11 -15.72 -4.96
C VAL A 55 -4.80 -16.06 -5.66
N THR A 56 -4.92 -16.70 -6.81
CA THR A 56 -3.80 -17.16 -7.64
C THR A 56 -3.97 -16.73 -9.10
N PRO A 57 -2.89 -16.65 -9.88
CA PRO A 57 -1.47 -16.83 -9.49
C PRO A 57 -0.92 -15.70 -8.61
N VAL A 58 -0.02 -16.07 -7.68
CA VAL A 58 0.65 -15.14 -6.75
C VAL A 58 2.09 -15.58 -6.47
N GLU A 59 3.01 -14.62 -6.54
CA GLU A 59 4.44 -14.84 -6.28
C GLU A 59 5.00 -13.87 -5.24
N ALA A 60 6.13 -14.23 -4.65
CA ALA A 60 6.88 -13.37 -3.75
C ALA A 60 8.34 -13.36 -4.18
N SER A 61 8.92 -12.18 -4.32
CA SER A 61 10.33 -11.98 -4.65
C SER A 61 10.99 -11.02 -3.68
N LYS A 62 12.17 -11.38 -3.22
CA LYS A 62 12.98 -10.54 -2.31
C LYS A 62 13.70 -9.41 -3.04
N THR A 63 13.95 -9.59 -4.33
CA THR A 63 14.88 -8.74 -5.10
C THR A 63 14.25 -8.23 -6.39
N LEU A 64 12.92 -8.22 -6.49
CA LEU A 64 12.21 -7.83 -7.71
C LEU A 64 12.68 -6.45 -8.20
N THR A 65 13.09 -6.37 -9.46
CA THR A 65 13.56 -5.13 -10.08
C THR A 65 12.54 -4.52 -11.03
N ALA A 66 12.79 -3.26 -11.40
CA ALA A 66 11.99 -2.55 -12.39
C ALA A 66 12.02 -3.22 -13.77
N GLU A 67 13.17 -3.75 -14.17
CA GLU A 67 13.35 -4.46 -15.44
C GLU A 67 12.56 -5.78 -15.45
N GLU A 68 12.57 -6.51 -14.33
CA GLU A 68 11.82 -7.76 -14.20
C GLU A 68 10.31 -7.53 -14.32
N ILE A 69 9.74 -6.59 -13.55
CA ILE A 69 8.29 -6.31 -13.64
C ILE A 69 7.87 -5.76 -15.02
N ALA A 70 8.79 -5.10 -15.72
CA ALA A 70 8.56 -4.66 -17.09
C ALA A 70 8.40 -5.82 -18.09
N GLY A 71 9.00 -6.98 -17.82
CA GLY A 71 8.83 -8.21 -18.60
C GLY A 71 7.71 -9.15 -18.12
N MET A 72 7.20 -8.95 -16.90
CA MET A 72 6.19 -9.84 -16.29
C MET A 72 4.75 -9.50 -16.70
N ASP A 73 3.90 -10.53 -16.76
CA ASP A 73 2.44 -10.39 -16.74
C ASP A 73 1.97 -10.25 -15.28
N CYS A 74 2.21 -9.08 -14.70
CA CYS A 74 1.75 -8.72 -13.36
C CYS A 74 0.58 -7.73 -13.48
N LYS A 75 -0.49 -7.95 -12.72
CA LYS A 75 -1.65 -7.03 -12.67
C LYS A 75 -1.75 -6.28 -11.35
N THR A 76 -1.17 -6.82 -10.28
CA THR A 76 -1.11 -6.15 -8.98
C THR A 76 0.24 -6.40 -8.31
N LEU A 77 0.94 -5.32 -7.98
CA LEU A 77 2.17 -5.33 -7.20
C LEU A 77 1.84 -4.99 -5.74
N VAL A 78 2.26 -5.85 -4.81
CA VAL A 78 2.21 -5.54 -3.37
C VAL A 78 3.64 -5.26 -2.88
N VAL A 79 3.88 -4.05 -2.37
CA VAL A 79 5.17 -3.69 -1.77
C VAL A 79 5.01 -3.55 -0.27
N THR A 80 5.52 -4.51 0.48
CA THR A 80 5.50 -4.47 1.95
C THR A 80 6.67 -3.64 2.47
N THR A 81 6.45 -2.88 3.53
CA THR A 81 7.47 -2.09 4.24
C THR A 81 7.84 -2.73 5.57
N GLY A 82 9.01 -2.38 6.09
CA GLY A 82 9.58 -2.97 7.30
C GLY A 82 10.93 -3.60 7.02
N THR A 83 11.83 -3.52 7.99
CA THR A 83 13.22 -3.92 7.80
C THR A 83 13.61 -5.11 8.68
N SER A 84 14.41 -6.00 8.12
CA SER A 84 15.18 -6.98 8.89
C SER A 84 16.66 -6.70 8.67
N MET A 85 17.23 -5.84 9.50
CA MET A 85 18.65 -5.45 9.40
C MET A 85 19.61 -6.64 9.42
N LYS A 86 19.20 -7.77 10.04
CA LYS A 86 19.98 -9.01 10.05
C LYS A 86 20.11 -9.59 8.64
N GLY A 87 21.33 -9.58 8.12
CA GLY A 87 21.70 -10.26 6.88
C GLY A 87 21.70 -9.39 5.62
N MET A 88 21.20 -8.15 5.68
CA MET A 88 21.19 -7.23 4.52
C MET A 88 22.61 -6.97 3.98
N GLY A 89 23.57 -6.74 4.87
CA GLY A 89 24.97 -6.54 4.47
C GLY A 89 25.57 -7.76 3.76
N ALA A 90 25.24 -8.98 4.19
CA ALA A 90 25.67 -10.21 3.52
C ALA A 90 24.96 -10.42 2.17
N ALA A 91 23.75 -9.89 2.02
CA ALA A 91 23.01 -9.85 0.76
C ALA A 91 23.44 -8.70 -0.17
N GLY A 92 24.42 -7.88 0.23
CA GLY A 92 24.93 -6.76 -0.55
C GLY A 92 23.99 -5.54 -0.60
N THR A 93 22.97 -5.49 0.27
CA THR A 93 21.95 -4.44 0.28
C THR A 93 21.92 -3.68 1.61
N ASP A 94 21.20 -2.57 1.64
CA ASP A 94 20.93 -1.72 2.79
C ASP A 94 19.58 -1.00 2.58
N VAL A 95 19.14 -0.22 3.57
CA VAL A 95 17.82 0.43 3.54
C VAL A 95 17.69 1.38 2.35
N ASP A 96 18.73 2.16 2.07
CA ASP A 96 18.72 3.15 0.97
C ASP A 96 18.67 2.46 -0.40
N LYS A 97 19.44 1.38 -0.59
CA LYS A 97 19.38 0.56 -1.81
C LYS A 97 18.02 -0.08 -2.00
N GLU A 98 17.42 -0.60 -0.94
CA GLU A 98 16.08 -1.21 -1.01
C GLU A 98 15.00 -0.17 -1.33
N ILE A 99 15.09 1.03 -0.76
CA ILE A 99 14.20 2.15 -1.07
C ILE A 99 14.36 2.55 -2.54
N ALA A 100 15.59 2.70 -3.03
CA ALA A 100 15.85 3.04 -4.43
C ALA A 100 15.30 1.98 -5.39
N ARG A 101 15.55 0.69 -5.10
CA ARG A 101 15.03 -0.45 -5.87
C ARG A 101 13.51 -0.45 -5.91
N CYS A 102 12.85 -0.36 -4.76
CA CYS A 102 11.40 -0.41 -4.68
C CYS A 102 10.73 0.83 -5.29
N THR A 103 11.35 2.01 -5.18
CA THR A 103 10.87 3.23 -5.83
C THR A 103 10.90 3.08 -7.36
N ALA A 104 12.02 2.61 -7.92
CA ALA A 104 12.14 2.36 -9.36
C ALA A 104 11.14 1.29 -9.83
N LEU A 105 10.98 0.22 -9.06
CA LEU A 105 10.01 -0.84 -9.31
C LEU A 105 8.57 -0.32 -9.35
N ILE A 106 8.15 0.47 -8.34
CA ILE A 106 6.80 1.04 -8.27
C ILE A 106 6.56 1.97 -9.45
N LYS A 107 7.55 2.79 -9.83
CA LYS A 107 7.45 3.65 -11.01
C LYS A 107 7.20 2.82 -12.28
N ALA A 108 8.00 1.79 -12.53
CA ALA A 108 7.83 0.91 -13.70
C ALA A 108 6.48 0.17 -13.69
N ALA A 109 5.99 -0.24 -12.51
CA ALA A 109 4.68 -0.85 -12.37
C ALA A 109 3.56 0.11 -12.77
N LYS A 110 3.60 1.34 -12.26
CA LYS A 110 2.59 2.38 -12.55
C LYS A 110 2.60 2.80 -14.02
N GLU A 111 3.77 2.90 -14.66
CA GLU A 111 3.89 3.18 -16.11
C GLU A 111 3.19 2.13 -16.98
N LYS A 112 3.04 0.90 -16.48
CA LYS A 112 2.33 -0.20 -17.14
C LYS A 112 0.86 -0.34 -16.72
N GLY A 113 0.36 0.56 -15.87
CA GLY A 113 -1.01 0.48 -15.33
C GLY A 113 -1.22 -0.68 -14.35
N ILE A 114 -0.15 -1.19 -13.74
CA ILE A 114 -0.24 -2.22 -12.69
C ILE A 114 -0.69 -1.55 -11.39
N LEU A 115 -1.69 -2.11 -10.72
CA LEU A 115 -2.13 -1.63 -9.40
C LEU A 115 -0.99 -1.81 -8.38
N VAL A 116 -0.68 -0.76 -7.62
CA VAL A 116 0.32 -0.82 -6.55
C VAL A 116 -0.34 -0.71 -5.17
N ILE A 117 -0.21 -1.77 -4.37
CA ILE A 117 -0.62 -1.80 -2.97
C ILE A 117 0.62 -1.59 -2.09
N GLY A 118 0.65 -0.50 -1.35
CA GLY A 118 1.65 -0.24 -0.31
C GLY A 118 1.20 -0.89 0.99
N ALA A 119 1.99 -1.78 1.55
CA ALA A 119 1.54 -2.63 2.64
C ALA A 119 2.44 -2.57 3.88
N HIS A 120 1.84 -2.57 5.06
CA HIS A 120 2.55 -2.78 6.31
C HIS A 120 1.81 -3.83 7.14
N ILE A 121 2.34 -5.05 7.15
CA ILE A 121 1.60 -6.25 7.55
C ILE A 121 2.30 -7.12 8.59
N GLU A 122 3.40 -6.61 9.15
CA GLU A 122 4.19 -7.32 10.18
C GLU A 122 3.97 -6.74 11.59
N GLY A 123 3.05 -5.80 11.75
CA GLY A 123 2.67 -5.27 13.07
C GLY A 123 3.67 -4.28 13.66
N MET A 124 3.46 -3.84 14.89
CA MET A 124 4.33 -2.84 15.54
C MET A 124 5.80 -3.29 15.63
N ALA A 125 6.05 -4.60 15.54
CA ALA A 125 7.40 -5.18 15.47
C ALA A 125 8.24 -4.75 14.24
N ARG A 126 7.61 -4.11 13.23
CA ARG A 126 8.26 -3.49 12.07
C ARG A 126 7.97 -1.99 11.93
N ARG A 127 7.66 -1.33 13.06
CA ARG A 127 7.56 0.13 13.22
C ARG A 127 8.38 0.59 14.41
N THR A 128 9.58 0.04 14.57
CA THR A 128 10.35 0.18 15.81
C THR A 128 11.53 1.14 15.74
N ASP A 129 12.06 1.37 14.53
CA ASP A 129 13.27 2.16 14.34
C ASP A 129 13.23 3.05 13.09
N ALA A 130 14.29 3.82 12.89
CA ALA A 130 14.41 4.74 11.77
C ALA A 130 14.48 4.03 10.41
N SER A 131 14.90 2.76 10.37
CA SER A 131 14.97 1.97 9.13
C SER A 131 13.58 1.56 8.69
N ASP A 132 12.78 1.04 9.63
CA ASP A 132 11.35 0.77 9.43
C ASP A 132 10.63 2.03 8.95
N GLU A 133 10.79 3.14 9.67
CA GLU A 133 10.17 4.42 9.34
C GLU A 133 10.57 4.93 7.95
N ALA A 134 11.85 4.82 7.59
CA ALA A 134 12.36 5.22 6.28
C ALA A 134 11.66 4.46 5.14
N THR A 135 11.52 3.13 5.27
CA THR A 135 10.82 2.33 4.24
C THR A 135 9.33 2.69 4.15
N ILE A 136 8.66 2.91 5.27
CA ILE A 136 7.25 3.33 5.31
C ILE A 136 7.06 4.66 4.59
N LYS A 137 7.85 5.67 4.97
CA LYS A 137 7.77 7.02 4.40
C LYS A 137 8.16 7.09 2.93
N ALA A 138 9.03 6.19 2.46
CA ALA A 138 9.41 6.15 1.06
C ALA A 138 8.36 5.46 0.18
N ILE A 139 7.78 4.35 0.64
CA ILE A 139 6.97 3.46 -0.21
C ILE A 139 5.49 3.81 -0.18
N ILE A 140 4.93 4.08 0.99
CA ILE A 140 3.48 4.27 1.16
C ILE A 140 2.93 5.44 0.33
N PRO A 141 3.62 6.60 0.19
CA PRO A 141 3.14 7.69 -0.67
C PRO A 141 3.05 7.32 -2.16
N LEU A 142 3.83 6.35 -2.63
CA LEU A 142 3.89 5.97 -4.04
C LEU A 142 2.77 4.99 -4.45
N ALA A 143 2.18 4.30 -3.48
CA ALA A 143 1.12 3.32 -3.69
C ALA A 143 -0.20 3.95 -4.14
N ASP A 144 -1.07 3.15 -4.76
CA ASP A 144 -2.43 3.58 -5.12
C ASP A 144 -3.41 3.37 -3.95
N VAL A 145 -3.20 2.32 -3.15
CA VAL A 145 -3.95 2.03 -1.93
C VAL A 145 -3.03 1.50 -0.83
N ILE A 146 -3.40 1.74 0.43
CA ILE A 146 -2.64 1.29 1.59
C ILE A 146 -3.34 0.07 2.21
N LEU A 147 -2.59 -1.00 2.50
CA LEU A 147 -3.09 -2.19 3.18
C LEU A 147 -2.29 -2.47 4.45
N VAL A 148 -2.96 -2.52 5.59
CA VAL A 148 -2.32 -2.79 6.88
C VAL A 148 -3.08 -3.84 7.69
N ILE A 149 -2.39 -4.50 8.60
CA ILE A 149 -3.06 -5.28 9.65
C ILE A 149 -3.40 -4.37 10.84
N GLN A 150 -4.40 -4.73 11.65
CA GLN A 150 -4.83 -3.93 12.82
C GLN A 150 -3.67 -3.57 13.75
N ASP A 151 -2.79 -4.54 14.03
CA ASP A 151 -1.62 -4.30 14.89
C ASP A 151 -0.68 -3.23 14.32
N SER A 152 -0.58 -3.10 13.00
CA SER A 152 0.27 -2.08 12.37
C SER A 152 -0.26 -0.65 12.53
N ASP A 153 -1.53 -0.49 12.92
CA ASP A 153 -2.21 0.80 13.07
C ASP A 153 -2.80 0.96 14.48
N SER A 154 -2.25 0.25 15.49
CA SER A 154 -2.76 0.29 16.86
C SER A 154 -2.73 1.69 17.49
N ASP A 155 -1.85 2.56 16.98
CA ASP A 155 -1.66 3.95 17.38
C ASP A 155 -2.36 4.96 16.44
N GLY A 156 -3.08 4.48 15.42
CA GLY A 156 -3.73 5.30 14.41
C GLY A 156 -2.79 5.99 13.43
N PHE A 157 -1.51 5.60 13.38
CA PHE A 157 -0.52 6.18 12.46
C PHE A 157 -0.92 6.07 10.99
N PHE A 158 -1.27 4.88 10.50
CA PHE A 158 -1.69 4.69 9.11
C PHE A 158 -3.06 5.30 8.85
N THR A 159 -3.97 5.27 9.83
CA THR A 159 -5.25 5.99 9.73
C THR A 159 -5.02 7.49 9.46
N ASN A 160 -4.09 8.11 10.16
CA ASN A 160 -3.79 9.54 9.97
C ASN A 160 -2.95 9.79 8.71
N TYR A 161 -1.98 8.93 8.44
CA TYR A 161 -1.08 9.08 7.31
C TYR A 161 -1.78 8.86 5.96
N ALA A 162 -2.72 7.91 5.89
CA ALA A 162 -3.57 7.71 4.71
C ALA A 162 -4.41 8.95 4.40
N LYS A 163 -5.00 9.57 5.43
CA LYS A 163 -5.75 10.83 5.29
C LYS A 163 -4.88 11.97 4.80
N GLU A 164 -3.67 12.12 5.36
CA GLU A 164 -2.70 13.13 4.92
C GLU A 164 -2.33 12.95 3.44
N LEU A 165 -2.15 11.71 3.01
CA LEU A 165 -1.80 11.37 1.63
C LEU A 165 -3.00 11.37 0.67
N GLY A 166 -4.24 11.50 1.17
CA GLY A 166 -5.47 11.36 0.38
C GLY A 166 -5.61 9.97 -0.24
N LYS A 167 -5.18 8.91 0.47
CA LYS A 167 -5.24 7.53 0.01
C LYS A 167 -6.23 6.71 0.81
N GLU A 168 -6.86 5.74 0.15
CA GLU A 168 -7.70 4.76 0.81
C GLU A 168 -6.86 3.82 1.68
N LEU A 169 -7.38 3.49 2.86
CA LEU A 169 -6.75 2.60 3.83
C LEU A 169 -7.61 1.35 4.02
N ILE A 170 -7.01 0.20 3.72
CA ILE A 170 -7.57 -1.12 4.00
C ILE A 170 -6.93 -1.63 5.30
N VAL A 171 -7.75 -1.85 6.32
CA VAL A 171 -7.33 -2.48 7.58
C VAL A 171 -7.91 -3.89 7.65
N VAL A 172 -7.04 -4.90 7.74
CA VAL A 172 -7.44 -6.29 7.98
C VAL A 172 -7.06 -6.73 9.39
N LYS A 173 -7.73 -7.75 9.92
CA LYS A 173 -7.49 -8.22 11.30
C LYS A 173 -6.03 -8.59 11.56
N ASP A 174 -5.46 -9.42 10.70
CA ASP A 174 -4.12 -10.00 10.84
C ASP A 174 -3.60 -10.44 9.47
N ALA A 175 -2.41 -11.06 9.43
CA ALA A 175 -1.80 -11.51 8.18
C ALA A 175 -2.66 -12.53 7.41
N LEU A 176 -3.51 -13.33 8.06
CA LEU A 176 -4.42 -14.26 7.39
C LEU A 176 -5.58 -13.52 6.72
N GLY A 177 -5.99 -12.37 7.28
CA GLY A 177 -7.02 -11.51 6.71
C GLY A 177 -6.63 -10.88 5.36
N ILE A 178 -5.34 -10.82 5.01
CA ILE A 178 -4.85 -10.21 3.76
C ILE A 178 -5.45 -10.91 2.54
N GLY A 179 -5.30 -12.23 2.43
CA GLY A 179 -5.78 -13.00 1.29
C GLY A 179 -7.29 -12.94 1.14
N ALA A 180 -8.04 -13.02 2.25
CA ALA A 180 -9.48 -12.85 2.23
C ALA A 180 -9.88 -11.48 1.65
N LYS A 181 -9.17 -10.42 2.06
CA LYS A 181 -9.45 -9.07 1.55
C LYS A 181 -9.08 -8.91 0.08
N LEU A 182 -7.98 -9.50 -0.36
CA LEU A 182 -7.62 -9.54 -1.79
C LEU A 182 -8.66 -10.29 -2.63
N ALA A 183 -9.27 -11.35 -2.08
CA ALA A 183 -10.34 -12.09 -2.76
C ALA A 183 -11.63 -11.27 -2.89
N GLU A 184 -11.98 -10.46 -1.88
CA GLU A 184 -13.13 -9.55 -1.93
C GLU A 184 -12.96 -8.44 -2.98
N LEU A 185 -11.73 -8.01 -3.24
CA LEU A 185 -11.42 -6.92 -4.16
C LEU A 185 -11.21 -7.40 -5.61
N LYS A 186 -11.27 -8.70 -5.88
CA LYS A 186 -11.05 -9.29 -7.21
C LYS A 186 -12.31 -9.31 -8.07
#